data_AF-A0A6M8V8D7-F1
#
_entry.id   AF-A0A6M8V8D7-F1
#
_cell.length_a   1.000
_cell.length_b   1.000
_cell.length_c   1.000
_cell.angle_alpha   90.00
_cell.angle_beta   90.00
_cell.angle_gamma   90.00
#
_symmetry.space_group_name_H-M   'P 1'
#
loop_
_entity.id
_entity.type
_entity.pdbx_description
1 polymer ?
#
loop_
_entity_poly.entity_id
_entity_poly.type
_entity_poly.pdbx_seq_one_letter_code
_entity_poly.pdbx_strand_id
1 'polypeptide(L)'
;MEIRNILSSIYKNDDKFKSAAGKNPEVSKKDKIEISEQAKALHNTSETKNLSEIQKKIESGFYNSEEVLSKVADAILKEIGK
;
A
#
# COMPACT_ATOMS: atom_id res chain seq x y z
N MET A 1 -16.47 12.52 -37.98
CA MET A 1 -16.43 12.58 -36.50
C MET A 1 -14.97 12.57 -36.12
N GLU A 2 -14.46 13.66 -35.55
CA GLU A 2 -13.05 13.80 -35.17
C GLU A 2 -12.93 13.81 -33.65
N ILE A 3 -12.21 12.82 -33.09
CA ILE A 3 -11.99 12.71 -31.65
C ILE A 3 -10.76 13.56 -31.31
N ARG A 4 -10.98 14.70 -30.64
CA ARG A 4 -9.89 15.55 -30.15
C ARG A 4 -9.29 14.92 -28.89
N ASN A 5 -7.97 14.73 -28.90
CA ASN A 5 -7.20 14.22 -27.78
C ASN A 5 -7.11 15.29 -26.68
N ILE A 6 -7.90 15.14 -25.61
CA ILE A 6 -7.89 16.05 -24.46
C ILE A 6 -6.76 15.58 -23.54
N LEU A 7 -5.62 16.28 -23.58
CA LEU A 7 -4.48 16.04 -22.70
C LEU A 7 -4.92 16.29 -21.24
N SER A 8 -4.59 15.35 -20.36
CA SER A 8 -4.91 15.32 -18.93
C SER A 8 -4.22 16.43 -18.11
N SER A 9 -4.64 17.67 -18.28
CA SER A 9 -4.08 18.82 -17.54
C SER A 9 -4.76 19.09 -16.18
N ILE A 10 -5.43 18.10 -15.59
CA ILE A 10 -6.25 18.31 -14.37
C ILE A 10 -5.45 18.20 -13.06
N TYR A 11 -4.19 17.75 -13.09
CA TYR A 11 -3.34 17.77 -11.89
C TYR A 11 -2.34 18.93 -11.94
N LYS A 12 -2.76 20.09 -11.41
CA LYS A 12 -1.83 21.13 -10.95
C LYS A 12 -1.53 20.88 -9.47
N ASN A 13 -0.42 20.20 -9.19
CA ASN A 13 0.17 20.19 -7.86
C ASN A 13 0.84 21.55 -7.64
N ASP A 14 0.10 22.51 -7.09
CA ASP A 14 0.64 23.78 -6.61
C ASP A 14 1.29 23.58 -5.22
N ASP A 15 2.19 22.61 -5.08
CA ASP A 15 3.06 22.52 -3.90
C ASP A 15 4.21 23.52 -4.08
N LYS A 16 3.88 24.80 -3.85
CA LYS A 16 4.90 25.81 -3.59
C LYS A 16 5.58 25.46 -2.27
N PHE A 17 6.66 24.68 -2.32
CA PHE A 17 7.69 24.65 -1.28
C PHE A 17 8.35 26.04 -1.21
N LYS A 18 7.70 26.96 -0.52
CA LYS A 18 8.31 28.20 -0.03
C LYS A 18 9.13 27.84 1.20
N SER A 19 10.43 27.74 1.03
CA SER A 19 11.43 27.82 2.09
C SER A 19 11.37 29.21 2.73
N ALA A 20 10.53 29.35 3.75
CA ALA A 20 10.50 30.50 4.64
C ALA A 20 11.06 30.08 6.00
N ALA A 21 12.21 30.66 6.36
CA ALA A 21 12.79 30.57 7.68
C ALA A 21 11.82 31.11 8.74
N GLY A 22 11.73 30.39 9.87
CA GLY A 22 11.28 30.93 11.15
C GLY A 22 9.77 30.97 11.39
N LYS A 23 9.25 29.90 12.00
CA LYS A 23 8.42 29.93 13.23
C LYS A 23 8.10 28.49 13.63
N ASN A 24 8.68 28.06 14.74
CA ASN A 24 8.35 26.79 15.40
C ASN A 24 6.86 26.83 15.76
N PRO A 25 5.99 25.97 15.21
CA PRO A 25 4.65 25.84 15.78
C PRO A 25 4.84 25.14 17.12
N GLU A 26 4.48 25.81 18.22
CA GLU A 26 4.30 25.16 19.51
C GLU A 26 3.39 23.95 19.28
N VAL A 27 3.99 22.77 19.37
CA VAL A 27 3.27 21.49 19.30
C VAL A 27 2.41 21.46 20.56
N SER A 28 1.14 21.84 20.42
CA SER A 28 0.13 21.59 21.44
C SER A 28 0.25 20.13 21.84
N LYS A 29 0.46 19.90 23.14
CA LYS A 29 0.60 18.56 23.72
C LYS A 29 -0.71 17.81 23.50
N LYS A 30 -0.82 17.13 22.35
CA LYS A 30 -1.88 16.16 22.10
C LYS A 30 -1.63 14.96 23.00
N ASP A 31 -2.70 14.39 23.53
CA ASP A 31 -2.63 13.14 24.27
C ASP A 31 -1.93 12.08 23.41
N LYS A 32 -0.86 11.49 23.95
CA LYS A 32 -0.12 10.41 23.31
C LYS A 32 -0.64 9.09 23.86
N ILE A 33 -1.17 8.25 22.99
CA ILE A 33 -1.46 6.85 23.32
C ILE A 33 -0.17 6.07 23.06
N GLU A 34 0.46 5.58 24.12
CA GLU A 34 1.66 4.75 24.00
C GLU A 34 1.27 3.28 23.86
N ILE A 35 1.64 2.70 22.71
CA ILE A 35 1.52 1.25 22.49
C ILE A 35 2.64 0.57 23.28
N SER A 36 2.31 -0.50 24.02
CA SER A 36 3.29 -1.26 24.81
C SER A 36 4.46 -1.73 23.96
N GLU A 37 5.66 -1.82 24.55
CA GLU A 37 6.85 -2.29 23.83
C GLU A 37 6.64 -3.70 23.24
N GLN A 38 5.86 -4.53 23.94
CA GLN A 38 5.45 -5.86 23.50
C GLN A 38 4.62 -5.81 22.21
N ALA A 39 3.66 -4.87 22.11
CA ALA A 39 2.83 -4.72 20.91
C ALA A 39 3.62 -4.15 19.73
N LYS A 40 4.58 -3.24 19.96
CA LYS A 40 5.51 -2.77 18.92
C LYS A 40 6.40 -3.90 18.39
N ALA A 41 6.87 -4.78 19.26
CA ALA A 41 7.70 -5.92 18.87
C ALA A 41 6.93 -6.94 18.01
N LEU A 42 5.65 -7.17 18.30
CA LEU A 42 4.81 -8.10 17.51
C LEU A 42 4.57 -7.58 16.09
N HIS A 43 4.30 -6.28 15.92
CA HIS A 43 4.02 -5.67 14.62
C HIS A 43 5.20 -5.76 13.63
N ASN A 44 6.43 -5.62 14.10
CA ASN A 44 7.60 -5.52 13.22
C ASN A 44 8.09 -6.87 12.65
N THR A 45 7.56 -7.99 13.13
CA THR A 45 8.07 -9.32 12.76
C THR A 45 7.33 -9.99 11.60
N SER A 46 6.15 -9.51 11.22
CA SER A 46 5.27 -10.16 10.24
C SER A 46 5.44 -9.66 8.81
N GLU A 47 5.77 -8.38 8.61
CA GLU A 47 5.64 -7.77 7.27
C GLU A 47 6.84 -8.03 6.35
N THR A 48 8.05 -8.12 6.89
CA THR A 48 9.27 -8.18 6.07
C THR A 48 9.76 -9.60 5.78
N LYS A 49 9.33 -10.60 6.56
CA LYS A 49 9.81 -11.98 6.41
C LYS A 49 9.38 -12.65 5.10
N ASN A 50 8.28 -12.20 4.51
CA ASN A 50 7.66 -12.91 3.39
C ASN A 50 8.03 -12.33 2.02
N LEU A 51 8.61 -11.12 1.94
CA LEU A 51 8.88 -10.46 0.65
C LEU A 51 9.85 -11.25 -0.22
N SER A 52 10.94 -11.77 0.35
CA SER A 52 11.92 -12.55 -0.41
C SER A 52 11.33 -13.86 -0.94
N GLU A 53 10.49 -14.53 -0.15
CA GLU A 53 9.82 -15.76 -0.59
C GLU A 53 8.76 -15.49 -1.65
N ILE A 54 8.00 -14.40 -1.51
CA ILE A 54 7.03 -13.96 -2.50
C ILE A 54 7.74 -13.69 -3.83
N GLN A 55 8.87 -12.99 -3.79
CA GLN A 55 9.65 -12.68 -4.99
C GLN A 55 10.15 -13.94 -5.69
N LYS A 56 10.69 -14.91 -4.94
CA LYS A 56 11.06 -16.24 -5.49
C LYS A 56 9.86 -16.96 -6.11
N LYS A 57 8.70 -16.92 -5.47
CA LYS A 57 7.46 -17.54 -5.99
C LYS A 57 7.00 -16.88 -7.29
N ILE A 58 7.11 -15.56 -7.40
CA ILE A 58 6.84 -14.82 -8.65
C ILE A 58 7.80 -15.28 -9.75
N GLU A 59 9.10 -15.28 -9.48
CA GLU A 59 10.13 -15.69 -10.46
C GLU A 59 9.96 -17.14 -10.91
N SER A 60 9.60 -18.04 -10.00
CA SER A 60 9.33 -19.45 -10.32
C SER A 60 8.02 -19.70 -11.09
N GLY A 61 7.20 -18.67 -11.31
CA GLY A 61 5.88 -18.81 -11.93
C GLY A 61 4.87 -19.59 -11.08
N PHE A 62 5.12 -19.77 -9.78
CA PHE A 62 4.28 -20.55 -8.87
C PHE A 62 2.80 -20.13 -8.92
N TYR A 63 2.54 -18.83 -8.98
CA TYR A 63 1.17 -18.28 -9.02
C TYR A 63 0.46 -18.50 -10.36
N ASN A 64 1.19 -18.87 -11.42
CA ASN A 64 0.63 -19.21 -12.73
C ASN A 64 0.32 -20.72 -12.86
N SER A 65 0.58 -21.50 -11.81
CA SER A 65 0.25 -22.93 -11.81
C SER A 65 -1.27 -23.13 -11.76
N GLU A 66 -1.74 -24.14 -12.49
CA GLU A 66 -3.17 -24.46 -12.58
C GLU A 66 -3.80 -24.68 -11.20
N GLU A 67 -3.07 -25.32 -10.29
CA GLU A 67 -3.53 -25.57 -8.92
C GLU A 67 -3.79 -24.27 -8.15
N VAL A 68 -2.89 -23.29 -8.27
CA VAL A 68 -3.02 -22.01 -7.56
C VAL A 68 -4.15 -21.19 -8.19
N LEU A 69 -4.24 -21.18 -9.52
CA LEU A 69 -5.31 -20.48 -10.24
C LEU A 69 -6.69 -21.05 -9.88
N SER A 70 -6.83 -22.38 -9.85
CA SER A 70 -8.08 -23.05 -9.46
C SER A 70 -8.49 -22.69 -8.03
N LYS A 71 -7.57 -22.72 -7.07
CA LYS A 71 -7.85 -22.33 -5.68
C LYS A 71 -8.33 -20.88 -5.56
N VAL A 72 -7.71 -19.97 -6.32
CA VAL A 72 -8.11 -18.55 -6.34
C VAL A 72 -9.49 -18.38 -6.96
N ALA A 73 -9.75 -19.05 -8.09
CA ALA A 73 -11.06 -19.03 -8.73
C ALA A 73 -12.17 -19.54 -7.79
N ASP A 74 -11.94 -20.65 -7.10
CA ASP A 74 -12.90 -21.22 -6.14
C ASP A 74 -13.19 -20.26 -4.98
N ALA A 75 -12.14 -19.60 -4.45
CA ALA A 75 -12.28 -18.62 -3.37
C ALA A 75 -13.12 -17.41 -3.81
N ILE A 76 -12.85 -16.88 -5.00
CA ILE A 76 -13.60 -15.76 -5.58
C ILE A 76 -15.07 -16.15 -5.80
N LEU A 77 -15.32 -17.32 -6.39
CA LEU A 77 -16.68 -17.82 -6.61
C LEU A 77 -17.45 -18.00 -5.29
N LYS A 78 -16.77 -18.46 -4.22
CA LYS A 78 -17.37 -18.60 -2.89
C LYS A 78 -17.70 -17.26 -2.24
N GLU A 79 -16.94 -16.22 -2.52
CA GLU A 79 -17.15 -14.88 -1.97
C GLU A 79 -18.27 -14.13 -2.72
N ILE A 80 -18.29 -14.22 -4.04
CA ILE A 80 -19.28 -13.55 -4.90
C ILE A 80 -20.62 -14.32 -4.96
N GLY A 81 -20.59 -15.65 -4.83
CA GLY A 81 -21.77 -16.52 -4.88
C GLY A 81 -22.61 -16.54 -3.60
N LYS A 82 -22.37 -15.62 -2.66
CA LYS A 82 -23.17 -15.41 -1.46
C LYS A 82 -24.22 -14.33 -1.64
#